data_AF-A0A838TKN0-F1
#
_entry.id   AF-A0A838TKN0-F1
#
_cell.length_a   1.000
_cell.length_b   1.000
_cell.length_c   1.000
_cell.angle_alpha   90.00
_cell.angle_beta   90.00
_cell.angle_gamma   90.00
#
_symmetry.space_group_name_H-M   'P 1'
#
loop_
_entity.id
_entity.type
_entity.pdbx_description
1 polymer ?
#
loop_
_entity_poly.entity_id
_entity_poly.type
_entity_poly.pdbx_seq_one_letter_code
_entity_poly.pdbx_strand_id
1 'polypeptide(L)'
;MIGALGALVLARLGLAPARWTVNAIFLGGIFGGCFALLTRSRAITPGAGLLWASAFSFLLWLAGPAGVLPRFTPHGSMGMLDAARAHFSELVGYLLIFGAPLGLALGALPVAKPSPESNAQPFSLARALVAGGLAGIVGGWAFGQWMEKAHFFPLIAGLVGSSSPGLGKTLHFVFAVIIGATFGLLFQRDVRGYGSSLGWGLAYGIFWWFLGPLTLKPLLQGHAPDWSLAQGQKLFGSQWVTSFTA
;
A
#
# COMPACT_ATOMS: atom_id res chain seq x y z
N MET A 1 9.49 -6.57 -17.84
CA MET A 1 10.83 -6.28 -17.28
C MET A 1 10.79 -5.66 -15.89
N ILE A 2 9.98 -4.62 -15.61
CA ILE A 2 9.94 -3.93 -14.30
C ILE A 2 9.52 -4.87 -13.15
N GLY A 3 8.51 -5.73 -13.34
CA GLY A 3 8.11 -6.73 -12.33
C GLY A 3 9.19 -7.79 -12.03
N ALA A 4 10.05 -8.11 -13.01
CA ALA A 4 11.15 -9.07 -12.84
C ALA A 4 12.33 -8.44 -12.05
N LEU A 5 12.57 -7.14 -12.21
CA LEU A 5 13.53 -6.40 -11.39
C LEU A 5 13.10 -6.32 -9.93
N GLY A 6 11.80 -6.12 -9.66
CA GLY A 6 11.25 -6.17 -8.30
C GLY A 6 11.47 -7.54 -7.63
N ALA A 7 11.20 -8.63 -8.34
CA ALA A 7 11.47 -9.99 -7.85
C ALA A 7 12.95 -10.26 -7.56
N LEU A 8 13.86 -9.73 -8.40
CA LEU A 8 15.30 -9.88 -8.23
C LEU A 8 15.82 -9.14 -7.00
N VAL A 9 15.30 -7.93 -6.73
CA VAL A 9 15.65 -7.16 -5.52
C VAL A 9 15.23 -7.91 -4.25
N LEU A 10 14.06 -8.57 -4.25
CA LEU A 10 13.62 -9.39 -3.12
C LEU A 10 14.46 -10.62 -2.85
N ALA A 11 14.86 -11.31 -3.93
CA ALA A 11 15.75 -12.46 -3.83
C ALA A 11 17.07 -12.08 -3.17
N ARG A 12 17.58 -10.88 -3.48
CA ARG A 12 18.81 -10.32 -2.92
C ARG A 12 18.65 -9.86 -1.47
N LEU A 13 17.46 -9.42 -1.08
CA LEU A 13 17.15 -8.98 0.29
C LEU A 13 16.74 -10.13 1.24
N GLY A 14 16.64 -11.37 0.74
CA GLY A 14 16.25 -12.54 1.54
C GLY A 14 14.78 -12.54 1.99
N LEU A 15 13.96 -11.63 1.44
CA LEU A 15 12.56 -11.43 1.82
C LEU A 15 11.59 -12.32 1.02
N ALA A 16 12.08 -13.02 0.00
CA ALA A 16 11.31 -14.02 -0.72
C ALA A 16 11.72 -15.43 -0.25
N PRO A 17 10.77 -16.31 0.12
CA PRO A 17 11.08 -17.72 0.37
C PRO A 17 11.78 -18.31 -0.87
N ALA A 18 12.81 -19.15 -0.72
CA ALA A 18 13.60 -19.70 -1.84
C ALA A 18 12.79 -20.42 -2.94
N ARG A 19 11.54 -20.78 -2.64
CA ARG A 19 10.51 -21.36 -3.53
C ARG A 19 9.76 -20.35 -4.40
N TRP A 20 9.95 -19.05 -4.18
CA TRP A 20 9.27 -17.95 -4.89
C TRP A 20 10.08 -17.37 -6.05
N THR A 21 11.40 -17.52 -6.07
CA THR A 21 12.31 -16.82 -6.99
C THR A 21 12.12 -17.17 -8.46
N VAL A 22 11.79 -18.44 -8.77
CA VAL A 22 11.58 -18.89 -10.15
C VAL A 22 10.16 -18.57 -10.63
N ASN A 23 9.15 -18.77 -9.79
CA ASN A 23 7.76 -18.46 -10.13
C ASN A 23 7.49 -16.95 -10.23
N ALA A 24 8.16 -16.12 -9.42
CA ALA A 24 7.98 -14.67 -9.40
C ALA A 24 8.40 -13.96 -10.70
N ILE A 25 9.38 -14.50 -11.43
CA ILE A 25 9.85 -13.90 -12.70
C ILE A 25 8.83 -14.16 -13.82
N PHE A 26 8.35 -15.39 -13.95
CA PHE A 26 7.31 -15.76 -14.92
C PHE A 26 5.98 -15.06 -14.60
N LEU A 27 5.58 -15.07 -13.33
CA LEU A 27 4.37 -14.41 -12.88
C LEU A 27 4.48 -12.90 -13.06
N GLY A 28 5.62 -12.27 -12.75
CA GLY A 28 5.86 -10.84 -12.94
C GLY A 28 5.87 -10.40 -14.42
N GLY A 29 6.30 -11.26 -15.33
CA GLY A 29 6.25 -11.03 -16.78
C GLY A 29 4.83 -11.04 -17.34
N ILE A 30 4.06 -12.08 -17.01
CA ILE A 30 2.65 -12.21 -17.40
C ILE A 30 1.82 -11.10 -16.71
N PHE A 31 2.10 -10.82 -15.43
CA PHE A 31 1.47 -9.76 -14.64
C PHE A 31 1.70 -8.38 -15.25
N GLY A 32 2.95 -8.04 -15.58
CA GLY A 32 3.28 -6.78 -16.23
C GLY A 32 2.62 -6.63 -17.60
N GLY A 33 2.52 -7.72 -18.36
CA GLY A 33 1.82 -7.77 -19.65
C GLY A 33 0.32 -7.54 -19.53
N CYS A 34 -0.38 -8.32 -18.69
CA CYS A 34 -1.82 -8.18 -18.47
C CYS A 34 -2.18 -6.81 -17.88
N PHE A 35 -1.38 -6.32 -16.92
CA PHE A 35 -1.58 -5.00 -16.35
C PHE A 35 -1.44 -3.89 -17.40
N ALA A 36 -0.36 -3.94 -18.21
CA ALA A 36 -0.13 -2.98 -19.29
C ALA A 36 -1.17 -3.04 -20.41
N LEU A 37 -1.86 -4.17 -20.60
CA LEU A 37 -2.95 -4.27 -21.58
C LEU A 37 -4.28 -3.73 -21.02
N LEU A 38 -4.62 -4.07 -19.77
CA LEU A 38 -5.93 -3.77 -19.18
C LEU A 38 -6.03 -2.37 -18.59
N THR A 39 -4.93 -1.82 -18.07
CA THR A 39 -4.96 -0.58 -17.28
C THR A 39 -4.24 0.60 -17.93
N ARG A 40 -3.60 0.42 -19.09
CA ARG A 40 -2.82 1.49 -19.77
C ARG A 40 -3.65 2.73 -20.11
N SER A 41 -4.95 2.58 -20.37
CA SER A 41 -5.85 3.73 -20.60
C SER A 41 -6.23 4.47 -19.32
N ARG A 42 -6.04 3.87 -18.14
CA ARG A 42 -6.43 4.44 -16.83
C ARG A 42 -5.24 4.79 -15.93
N ALA A 43 -4.09 4.15 -16.11
CA ALA A 43 -2.84 4.37 -15.37
C ALA A 43 -1.98 5.45 -16.05
N ILE A 44 -2.56 6.63 -16.30
CA ILE A 44 -1.91 7.73 -17.02
C ILE A 44 -1.13 8.69 -16.12
N THR A 45 -1.32 8.60 -14.81
CA THR A 45 -0.57 9.34 -13.79
C THR A 45 0.12 8.37 -12.83
N PRO A 46 1.17 8.80 -12.10
CA PRO A 46 1.82 7.95 -11.10
C PRO A 46 0.85 7.49 -10.01
N GLY A 47 -0.06 8.37 -9.55
CA GLY A 47 -1.06 8.03 -8.54
C GLY A 47 -2.08 7.01 -9.04
N ALA A 48 -2.66 7.24 -10.22
CA ALA A 48 -3.57 6.28 -10.82
C ALA A 48 -2.88 4.94 -11.08
N GLY A 49 -1.64 4.96 -11.58
CA GLY A 49 -0.83 3.78 -11.79
C GLY A 49 -0.61 2.98 -10.50
N LEU A 50 -0.25 3.64 -9.41
CA LEU A 50 -0.10 3.02 -8.09
C LEU A 50 -1.36 2.27 -7.68
N LEU A 51 -2.53 2.93 -7.65
CA LEU A 51 -3.75 2.30 -7.14
C LEU A 51 -4.32 1.25 -8.08
N TRP A 52 -4.27 1.47 -9.40
CA TRP A 52 -4.69 0.44 -10.36
C TRP A 52 -3.80 -0.79 -10.28
N ALA A 53 -2.49 -0.63 -10.10
CA ALA A 53 -1.58 -1.74 -9.93
C ALA A 53 -1.81 -2.48 -8.61
N SER A 54 -2.06 -1.75 -7.51
CA SER A 54 -2.46 -2.36 -6.24
C SER A 54 -3.79 -3.13 -6.36
N ALA A 55 -4.80 -2.55 -7.00
CA ALA A 55 -6.09 -3.23 -7.19
C ALA A 55 -5.94 -4.49 -8.06
N PHE A 56 -5.15 -4.42 -9.13
CA PHE A 56 -4.89 -5.56 -9.98
C PHE A 56 -4.07 -6.65 -9.27
N SER A 57 -3.06 -6.27 -8.48
CA SER A 57 -2.32 -7.18 -7.59
C SER A 57 -3.24 -7.91 -6.61
N PHE A 58 -4.20 -7.18 -6.00
CA PHE A 58 -5.19 -7.77 -5.11
C PHE A 58 -6.09 -8.78 -5.84
N LEU A 59 -6.60 -8.43 -7.02
CA LEU A 59 -7.44 -9.34 -7.82
C LEU A 59 -6.67 -10.58 -8.28
N LEU A 60 -5.40 -10.42 -8.65
CA LEU A 60 -4.55 -11.54 -9.02
C LEU A 60 -4.30 -12.48 -7.84
N TRP A 61 -4.02 -11.91 -6.67
CA TRP A 61 -3.87 -12.69 -5.44
C TRP A 61 -5.17 -13.44 -5.10
N LEU A 62 -6.32 -12.78 -5.26
CA LEU A 62 -7.63 -13.36 -5.02
C LEU A 62 -7.92 -14.50 -6.00
N ALA A 63 -7.61 -14.30 -7.29
CA ALA A 63 -7.81 -15.29 -8.32
C ALA A 63 -6.84 -16.47 -8.21
N GLY A 64 -5.57 -16.23 -7.88
CA GLY A 64 -4.54 -17.27 -7.80
C GLY A 64 -4.46 -17.89 -6.41
N PRO A 65 -3.55 -17.42 -5.53
CA PRO A 65 -3.31 -17.97 -4.20
C PRO A 65 -4.55 -18.18 -3.32
N ALA A 66 -5.46 -17.21 -3.24
CA ALA A 66 -6.61 -17.32 -2.35
C ALA A 66 -7.80 -18.08 -2.97
N GLY A 67 -7.86 -18.20 -4.29
CA GLY A 67 -9.04 -18.67 -5.01
C GLY A 67 -8.85 -20.00 -5.75
N VAL A 68 -7.93 -20.03 -6.70
CA VAL A 68 -7.75 -21.15 -7.64
C VAL A 68 -6.75 -22.18 -7.14
N LEU A 69 -5.62 -21.76 -6.56
CA LEU A 69 -4.55 -22.66 -6.07
C LEU A 69 -5.03 -23.73 -5.06
N PRO A 70 -5.84 -23.39 -4.04
CA PRO A 70 -6.33 -24.37 -3.04
C PRO A 70 -7.28 -25.42 -3.63
N ARG A 71 -7.83 -25.18 -4.82
CA ARG A 71 -8.72 -26.13 -5.51
C ARG A 71 -7.97 -27.29 -6.15
N PHE A 72 -6.67 -27.12 -6.39
CA PHE A 72 -5.81 -28.12 -7.02
C PHE A 72 -4.89 -28.84 -6.03
N THR A 73 -4.90 -28.46 -4.75
CA THR A 73 -4.11 -29.15 -3.71
C THR A 73 -4.80 -30.43 -3.23
N PRO A 74 -4.06 -31.53 -2.96
CA PRO A 74 -4.63 -32.86 -2.66
C PRO A 74 -5.55 -32.93 -1.43
N HIS A 75 -5.43 -31.98 -0.49
CA HIS A 75 -6.29 -31.84 0.68
C HIS A 75 -7.42 -30.85 0.35
N GLY A 76 -8.39 -31.30 -0.43
CA GLY A 76 -9.40 -30.47 -1.07
C GLY A 76 -10.10 -29.44 -0.15
N SER A 77 -10.35 -28.27 -0.76
CA SER A 77 -11.29 -27.24 -0.32
C SER A 77 -11.00 -26.62 1.06
N MET A 78 -9.82 -26.01 1.23
CA MET A 78 -9.75 -24.90 2.18
C MET A 78 -10.81 -23.86 1.77
N GLY A 79 -11.67 -23.44 2.70
CA GLY A 79 -12.64 -22.37 2.43
C GLY A 79 -11.91 -21.12 1.93
N MET A 80 -12.52 -20.35 1.02
CA MET A 80 -11.87 -19.16 0.42
C MET A 80 -11.30 -18.19 1.47
N LEU A 81 -11.95 -18.09 2.62
CA LEU A 81 -11.48 -17.30 3.75
C LEU A 81 -10.23 -17.88 4.42
N ASP A 82 -10.15 -19.19 4.59
CA ASP A 82 -8.99 -19.84 5.22
C ASP A 82 -7.78 -19.84 4.27
N ALA A 83 -8.01 -20.02 2.97
CA ALA A 83 -7.00 -19.80 1.95
C ALA A 83 -6.50 -18.34 1.94
N ALA A 84 -7.42 -17.36 1.98
CA ALA A 84 -7.06 -15.95 2.08
C ALA A 84 -6.21 -15.64 3.32
N ARG A 85 -6.52 -16.27 4.46
CA ARG A 85 -5.73 -16.13 5.69
C ARG A 85 -4.34 -16.75 5.56
N ALA A 86 -4.25 -17.95 4.97
CA ALA A 86 -2.98 -18.66 4.76
C ALA A 86 -2.04 -17.91 3.82
N HIS A 87 -2.58 -17.26 2.78
CA HIS A 87 -1.81 -16.53 1.77
C HIS A 87 -1.74 -15.02 2.02
N PHE A 88 -2.07 -14.53 3.22
CA PHE A 88 -2.07 -13.09 3.52
C PHE A 88 -0.69 -12.44 3.32
N SER A 89 0.40 -13.12 3.67
CA SER A 89 1.76 -12.59 3.45
C SER A 89 2.08 -12.37 1.98
N GLU A 90 1.54 -13.24 1.12
CA GLU A 90 1.68 -13.13 -0.32
C GLU A 90 0.98 -11.87 -0.83
N LEU A 91 -0.23 -11.59 -0.34
CA LEU A 91 -0.98 -10.38 -0.71
C LEU A 91 -0.15 -9.12 -0.48
N VAL A 92 0.46 -8.99 0.70
CA VAL A 92 1.31 -7.85 1.05
C VAL A 92 2.47 -7.74 0.05
N GLY A 93 3.07 -8.87 -0.32
CA GLY A 93 4.12 -8.91 -1.33
C GLY A 93 3.66 -8.51 -2.73
N TYR A 94 2.51 -9.01 -3.20
CA TYR A 94 1.90 -8.61 -4.48
C TYR A 94 1.62 -7.11 -4.53
N LEU A 95 1.14 -6.52 -3.43
CA LEU A 95 0.82 -5.10 -3.37
C LEU A 95 2.07 -4.22 -3.37
N LEU A 96 3.01 -4.47 -2.46
CA LEU A 96 4.11 -3.56 -2.18
C LEU A 96 5.29 -3.73 -3.12
N ILE A 97 5.53 -4.94 -3.64
CA ILE A 97 6.74 -5.22 -4.41
C ILE A 97 6.46 -5.29 -5.90
N PHE A 98 5.29 -5.83 -6.27
CA PHE A 98 4.91 -5.94 -7.67
C PHE A 98 4.02 -4.76 -8.07
N GLY A 99 2.92 -4.54 -7.35
CA GLY A 99 1.93 -3.52 -7.67
C GLY A 99 2.52 -2.11 -7.63
N ALA A 100 3.02 -1.69 -6.48
CA ALA A 100 3.45 -0.31 -6.30
C ALA A 100 4.59 0.14 -7.23
N PRO A 101 5.72 -0.58 -7.35
CA PRO A 101 6.80 -0.16 -8.23
C PRO A 101 6.39 -0.20 -9.70
N LEU A 102 5.64 -1.22 -10.12
CA LEU A 102 5.14 -1.33 -11.49
C LEU A 102 4.18 -0.18 -11.83
N GLY A 103 3.21 0.07 -10.95
CA GLY A 103 2.21 1.11 -11.13
C GLY A 103 2.82 2.51 -11.17
N LEU A 104 3.73 2.81 -10.25
CA LEU A 104 4.46 4.07 -10.23
C LEU A 104 5.33 4.24 -11.47
N ALA A 105 6.08 3.21 -11.87
CA ALA A 105 6.94 3.28 -13.06
C ALA A 105 6.11 3.49 -14.33
N LEU A 106 5.06 2.69 -14.56
CA LEU A 106 4.22 2.81 -15.74
C LEU A 106 3.43 4.12 -15.77
N GLY A 107 2.92 4.58 -14.62
CA GLY A 107 2.20 5.84 -14.51
C GLY A 107 3.09 7.08 -14.61
N ALA A 108 4.40 6.95 -14.36
CA ALA A 108 5.39 8.01 -14.55
C ALA A 108 5.94 8.07 -15.98
N LEU A 109 5.83 6.99 -16.75
CA LEU A 109 6.28 6.99 -18.14
C LEU A 109 5.36 7.88 -18.99
N PRO A 110 5.93 8.74 -19.86
CA PRO A 110 5.12 9.53 -20.79
C PRO A 110 4.36 8.61 -21.75
N VAL A 111 3.04 8.53 -21.61
CA VAL A 111 2.19 8.01 -22.69
C VAL A 111 2.09 9.10 -23.75
N ALA A 112 2.26 8.75 -25.03
CA ALA A 112 2.35 9.68 -26.15
C ALA A 112 1.27 10.79 -26.07
N LYS A 113 1.71 12.02 -26.34
CA LYS A 113 0.98 13.30 -26.18
C LYS A 113 -0.51 13.18 -26.53
N PRO A 114 -1.43 13.52 -25.60
CA PRO A 114 -2.79 13.88 -25.96
C PRO A 114 -2.73 15.14 -26.85
N SER A 115 -3.68 15.22 -27.79
CA SER A 115 -3.89 16.34 -28.70
C SER A 115 -3.84 17.71 -27.97
N PRO A 116 -3.38 18.79 -28.62
CA PRO A 116 -3.13 20.10 -28.00
C PRO A 116 -4.37 20.84 -27.46
N GLU A 117 -5.55 20.22 -27.43
CA GLU A 117 -6.82 20.81 -27.02
C GLU A 117 -7.26 20.48 -25.57
N SER A 118 -6.38 19.89 -24.75
CA SER A 118 -6.73 19.60 -23.35
C SER A 118 -6.60 20.84 -22.48
N ASN A 119 -7.74 21.40 -22.08
CA ASN A 119 -7.91 22.48 -21.09
C ASN A 119 -7.50 22.05 -19.65
N ALA A 120 -6.55 21.13 -19.53
CA ALA A 120 -6.09 20.57 -18.27
C ALA A 120 -5.21 21.60 -17.55
N GLN A 121 -5.65 21.98 -16.35
CA GLN A 121 -4.90 22.86 -15.46
C GLN A 121 -3.46 22.36 -15.28
N PRO A 122 -2.45 23.24 -15.36
CA PRO A 122 -1.07 22.85 -15.19
C PRO A 122 -0.85 22.25 -13.80
N PHE A 123 0.05 21.27 -13.72
CA PHE A 123 0.45 20.68 -12.44
C PHE A 123 1.24 21.71 -11.66
N SER A 124 0.77 22.06 -10.47
CA SER A 124 1.48 22.90 -9.52
C SER A 124 2.01 22.05 -8.39
N LEU A 125 3.33 21.98 -8.26
CA LEU A 125 4.01 21.22 -7.21
C LEU A 125 3.77 21.87 -5.83
N ALA A 126 3.85 23.19 -5.75
CA ALA A 126 3.58 23.93 -4.53
C ALA A 126 2.14 23.70 -4.03
N ARG A 127 1.15 23.78 -4.93
CA ARG A 127 -0.25 23.50 -4.59
C ARG A 127 -0.43 22.07 -4.11
N ALA A 128 0.17 21.09 -4.79
CA ALA A 128 0.11 19.69 -4.41
C ALA A 128 0.67 19.44 -3.00
N LEU A 129 1.86 19.97 -2.70
CA LEU A 129 2.50 19.81 -1.39
C LEU A 129 1.73 20.53 -0.28
N VAL A 130 1.32 21.79 -0.51
CA VAL A 130 0.64 22.61 0.51
C VAL A 130 -0.77 22.08 0.78
N ALA A 131 -1.58 21.90 -0.28
CA ALA A 131 -2.95 21.41 -0.10
C ALA A 131 -2.97 19.99 0.47
N GLY A 132 -2.07 19.12 -0.02
CA GLY A 132 -1.89 17.77 0.50
C GLY A 132 -1.43 17.77 1.95
N GLY A 133 -0.41 18.57 2.29
CA GLY A 133 0.10 18.70 3.66
C GLY A 133 -0.96 19.21 4.64
N LEU A 134 -1.72 20.24 4.25
CA LEU A 134 -2.85 20.75 5.04
C LEU A 134 -3.94 19.70 5.22
N ALA A 135 -4.30 18.97 4.16
CA ALA A 135 -5.23 17.85 4.25
C ALA A 135 -4.70 16.75 5.19
N GLY A 136 -3.38 16.51 5.16
CA GLY A 136 -2.67 15.62 6.08
C GLY A 136 -2.79 16.07 7.53
N ILE A 137 -2.66 17.36 7.84
CA ILE A 137 -2.88 17.90 9.19
C ILE A 137 -4.32 17.68 9.64
N VAL A 138 -5.30 18.00 8.78
CA VAL A 138 -6.72 17.84 9.12
C VAL A 138 -7.08 16.37 9.34
N GLY A 139 -6.65 15.48 8.45
CA GLY A 139 -6.86 14.04 8.59
C GLY A 139 -6.11 13.46 9.79
N GLY A 140 -4.87 13.91 10.01
CA GLY A 140 -4.05 13.55 11.16
C GLY A 140 -4.67 14.00 12.49
N TRP A 141 -5.30 15.17 12.53
CA TRP A 141 -6.04 15.63 13.69
C TRP A 141 -7.26 14.73 13.95
N ALA A 142 -8.11 14.50 12.96
CA ALA A 142 -9.28 13.64 13.10
C ALA A 142 -8.91 12.20 13.52
N PHE A 143 -7.89 11.62 12.90
CA PHE A 143 -7.39 10.27 13.24
C PHE A 143 -6.67 10.25 14.59
N GLY A 144 -5.98 11.34 14.94
CA GLY A 144 -5.31 11.52 16.23
C GLY A 144 -6.27 11.49 17.41
N GLN A 145 -7.48 12.02 17.26
CA GLN A 145 -8.52 11.94 18.30
C GLN A 145 -8.89 10.49 18.64
N TRP A 146 -8.95 9.63 17.63
CA TRP A 146 -9.19 8.21 17.84
C TRP A 146 -7.97 7.53 18.48
N MET A 147 -6.75 7.83 18.02
CA MET A 147 -5.52 7.26 18.59
C MET A 147 -5.27 7.66 20.04
N GLU A 148 -5.70 8.85 20.43
CA GLU A 148 -5.63 9.31 21.82
C GLU A 148 -6.49 8.42 22.72
N LYS A 149 -7.73 8.14 22.29
CA LYS A 149 -8.66 7.24 23.00
C LYS A 149 -8.17 5.78 23.00
N ALA A 150 -7.51 5.35 21.92
CA ALA A 150 -6.95 4.00 21.79
C ALA A 150 -5.55 3.85 22.40
N HIS A 151 -4.98 4.88 23.04
CA HIS A 151 -3.62 4.88 23.59
C HIS A 151 -2.55 4.40 22.60
N PHE A 152 -2.65 4.81 21.33
CA PHE A 152 -1.79 4.33 20.25
C PHE A 152 -0.47 5.12 20.12
N PHE A 153 -0.39 6.34 20.67
CA PHE A 153 0.80 7.20 20.52
C PHE A 153 2.11 6.60 21.07
N PRO A 154 2.14 5.87 22.21
CA PRO A 154 3.34 5.17 22.65
C PRO A 154 3.89 4.17 21.64
N LEU A 155 3.02 3.51 20.85
CA LEU A 155 3.45 2.60 19.78
C LEU A 155 4.21 3.36 18.68
N ILE A 156 3.73 4.56 18.34
CA ILE A 156 4.39 5.45 17.37
C ILE A 156 5.72 5.97 17.92
N ALA A 157 5.76 6.39 19.18
CA ALA A 157 6.99 6.81 19.85
C ALA A 157 8.04 5.68 19.87
N GLY A 158 7.60 4.43 19.98
CA GLY A 158 8.46 3.24 19.95
C GLY A 158 9.21 3.06 18.63
N LEU A 159 8.81 3.74 17.55
CA LEU A 159 9.56 3.74 16.28
C LEU A 159 10.96 4.35 16.43
N VAL A 160 11.12 5.28 17.36
CA VAL A 160 12.39 5.97 17.63
C VAL A 160 12.96 5.61 19.00
N GLY A 161 12.52 4.48 19.58
CA GLY A 161 13.00 4.01 20.87
C GLY A 161 12.49 4.81 22.08
N SER A 162 11.36 5.52 21.96
CA SER A 162 10.77 6.32 23.04
C SER A 162 9.41 5.78 23.49
N SER A 163 9.04 6.04 24.74
CA SER A 163 7.70 5.79 25.29
C SER A 163 6.87 7.07 25.46
N SER A 164 7.42 8.24 25.11
CA SER A 164 6.76 9.54 25.32
C SER A 164 5.51 9.71 24.44
N PRO A 165 4.30 9.87 25.03
CA PRO A 165 3.10 10.11 24.25
C PRO A 165 3.17 11.39 23.42
N GLY A 166 3.83 12.44 23.95
CA GLY A 166 4.03 13.71 23.23
C GLY A 166 4.91 13.56 22.00
N LEU A 167 5.96 12.74 22.08
CA LEU A 167 6.79 12.43 20.90
C LEU A 167 6.00 11.59 19.89
N GLY A 168 5.21 10.61 20.35
CA GLY A 168 4.32 9.83 19.50
C GLY A 168 3.30 10.68 18.75
N LYS A 169 2.69 11.66 19.43
CA LYS A 169 1.76 12.63 18.82
C LYS A 169 2.44 13.51 17.78
N THR A 170 3.67 13.96 18.07
CA THR A 170 4.48 14.76 17.13
C THR A 170 4.81 13.96 15.87
N LEU A 171 5.32 12.74 16.04
CA LEU A 171 5.64 11.83 14.92
C LEU A 171 4.40 11.51 14.09
N HIS A 172 3.25 11.29 14.73
CA HIS A 172 1.98 11.10 14.03
C HIS A 172 1.65 12.26 13.09
N PHE A 173 1.74 13.51 13.55
CA PHE A 173 1.49 14.67 12.69
C PHE A 173 2.54 14.83 11.58
N VAL A 174 3.82 14.53 11.86
CA VAL A 174 4.88 14.51 10.84
C VAL A 174 4.53 13.51 9.73
N PHE A 175 4.16 12.27 10.08
CA PHE A 175 3.73 11.27 9.11
C PHE A 175 2.45 11.69 8.38
N ALA A 176 1.49 12.28 9.08
CA ALA A 176 0.25 12.76 8.46
C ALA A 176 0.50 13.84 7.41
N VAL A 177 1.42 14.78 7.67
CA VAL A 177 1.84 15.81 6.69
C VAL A 177 2.55 15.17 5.50
N ILE A 178 3.49 14.25 5.74
CA ILE A 178 4.22 13.57 4.66
C ILE A 178 3.26 12.79 3.76
N ILE A 179 2.38 11.98 4.36
CA ILE A 179 1.38 11.17 3.64
C ILE A 179 0.39 12.07 2.89
N GLY A 180 -0.04 13.17 3.51
CA GLY A 180 -0.91 14.15 2.85
C GLY A 180 -0.22 14.81 1.66
N ALA A 181 1.03 15.24 1.82
CA ALA A 181 1.80 15.86 0.75
C ALA A 181 2.05 14.89 -0.41
N THR A 182 2.38 13.62 -0.13
CA THR A 182 2.52 12.60 -1.17
C THR A 182 1.19 12.28 -1.85
N PHE A 183 0.07 12.31 -1.12
CA PHE A 183 -1.26 12.22 -1.73
C PHE A 183 -1.51 13.37 -2.71
N GLY A 184 -1.23 14.61 -2.31
CA GLY A 184 -1.35 15.77 -3.19
C GLY A 184 -0.49 15.65 -4.45
N LEU A 185 0.76 15.19 -4.32
CA LEU A 185 1.66 14.96 -5.46
C LEU A 185 1.13 13.89 -6.42
N LEU A 186 0.63 12.78 -5.89
CA LEU A 186 0.22 11.63 -6.68
C LEU A 186 -1.14 11.85 -7.37
N PHE A 187 -2.09 12.50 -6.70
CA PHE A 187 -3.50 12.48 -7.11
C PHE A 187 -4.08 13.85 -7.49
N GLN A 188 -3.28 14.94 -7.52
CA GLN A 188 -3.75 16.27 -7.93
C GLN A 188 -4.48 16.28 -9.28
N ARG A 189 -4.09 15.41 -10.22
CA ARG A 189 -4.71 15.32 -11.56
C ARG A 189 -5.90 14.35 -11.62
N ASP A 190 -6.03 13.47 -10.63
CA ASP A 190 -6.99 12.37 -10.63
C ASP A 190 -8.24 12.68 -9.79
N VAL A 191 -8.10 13.57 -8.81
CA VAL A 191 -9.22 14.01 -7.96
C VAL A 191 -10.05 15.07 -8.68
N ARG A 192 -11.32 14.75 -8.93
CA ARG A 192 -12.28 15.63 -9.65
C ARG A 192 -13.35 16.27 -8.76
N GLY A 193 -13.37 15.94 -7.47
CA GLY A 193 -14.36 16.41 -6.50
C GLY A 193 -14.30 15.62 -5.19
N TYR A 194 -15.16 15.96 -4.22
CA TYR A 194 -15.10 15.39 -2.86
C TYR A 194 -15.25 13.86 -2.83
N GLY A 195 -16.23 13.30 -3.55
CA GLY A 195 -16.43 11.84 -3.59
C GLY A 195 -15.24 11.09 -4.20
N SER A 196 -14.66 11.63 -5.28
CA SER A 196 -13.44 11.09 -5.87
C SER A 196 -12.27 11.20 -4.89
N SER A 197 -12.12 12.34 -4.20
CA SER A 197 -11.08 12.54 -3.18
C SER A 197 -11.16 11.51 -2.06
N LEU A 198 -12.37 11.20 -1.58
CA LEU A 198 -12.59 10.19 -0.56
C LEU A 198 -12.21 8.78 -1.07
N GLY A 199 -12.61 8.44 -2.29
CA GLY A 199 -12.27 7.14 -2.89
C GLY A 199 -10.77 6.94 -3.07
N TRP A 200 -10.08 7.92 -3.66
CA TRP A 200 -8.62 7.91 -3.82
C TRP A 200 -7.91 7.91 -2.46
N GLY A 201 -8.38 8.73 -1.52
CA GLY A 201 -7.84 8.83 -0.16
C GLY A 201 -7.94 7.53 0.62
N LEU A 202 -9.10 6.86 0.57
CA LEU A 202 -9.31 5.58 1.24
C LEU A 202 -8.37 4.49 0.68
N ALA A 203 -8.32 4.35 -0.64
CA ALA A 203 -7.47 3.35 -1.28
C ALA A 203 -5.97 3.63 -1.02
N TYR A 204 -5.56 4.90 -1.00
CA TYR A 204 -4.21 5.29 -0.60
C TYR A 204 -3.92 5.04 0.88
N GLY A 205 -4.89 5.27 1.77
CA GLY A 205 -4.79 4.94 3.19
C GLY A 205 -4.63 3.45 3.44
N ILE A 206 -5.40 2.61 2.74
CA ILE A 206 -5.26 1.14 2.78
C ILE A 206 -3.86 0.71 2.33
N PHE A 207 -3.34 1.31 1.25
CA PHE A 207 -1.96 1.06 0.82
C PHE A 207 -0.95 1.40 1.92
N TRP A 208 -1.12 2.53 2.61
CA TRP A 208 -0.27 2.92 3.74
C TRP A 208 -0.38 2.01 4.96
N TRP A 209 -1.50 1.29 5.17
CA TRP A 209 -1.57 0.26 6.22
C TRP A 209 -0.62 -0.91 5.98
N PHE A 210 -0.45 -1.33 4.73
CA PHE A 210 0.52 -2.37 4.39
C PHE A 210 1.95 -1.83 4.39
N LEU A 211 2.14 -0.60 3.89
CA LEU A 211 3.46 -0.01 3.78
C LEU A 211 4.04 0.41 5.14
N GLY A 212 3.27 1.12 5.96
CA GLY A 212 3.77 1.73 7.21
C GLY A 212 4.12 0.71 8.29
N PRO A 213 3.14 0.18 9.05
CA PRO A 213 3.40 -0.65 10.22
C PRO A 213 3.87 -2.07 9.90
N LEU A 214 3.47 -2.65 8.77
CA LEU A 214 3.89 -4.01 8.38
C LEU A 214 5.24 -4.06 7.67
N THR A 215 5.68 -2.96 7.04
CA THR A 215 6.90 -2.96 6.21
C THR A 215 7.92 -1.92 6.66
N LEU A 216 7.58 -0.63 6.70
CA LEU A 216 8.53 0.41 7.07
C LEU A 216 8.95 0.33 8.54
N LYS A 217 8.02 0.08 9.46
CA LYS A 217 8.32 -0.05 10.89
C LYS A 217 9.42 -1.09 11.18
N PRO A 218 9.29 -2.38 10.78
CA PRO A 218 10.35 -3.36 11.04
C PRO A 218 11.67 -2.98 10.36
N LEU A 219 11.64 -2.44 9.14
CA LEU A 219 12.84 -2.00 8.43
C LEU A 219 13.56 -0.86 9.15
N LEU A 220 12.84 0.14 9.64
CA LEU A 220 13.40 1.24 10.45
C LEU A 220 13.99 0.73 11.77
N GLN A 221 13.49 -0.40 12.27
CA GLN A 221 13.99 -1.09 13.46
C GLN A 221 15.12 -2.09 13.14
N GLY A 222 15.57 -2.20 11.87
CA GLY A 222 16.62 -3.13 11.44
C GLY A 222 16.19 -4.60 11.36
N HIS A 223 14.89 -4.89 11.39
CA HIS A 223 14.33 -6.23 11.31
C HIS A 223 13.74 -6.50 9.92
N ALA A 224 13.71 -7.76 9.50
CA ALA A 224 12.98 -8.17 8.30
C ALA A 224 11.46 -7.98 8.52
N PRO A 225 10.70 -7.52 7.51
CA PRO A 225 9.25 -7.45 7.57
C PRO A 225 8.61 -8.82 7.85
N ASP A 226 7.65 -8.85 8.77
CA ASP A 226 6.76 -10.00 8.98
C ASP A 226 5.37 -9.64 8.43
N TRP A 227 5.05 -10.22 7.29
CA TRP A 227 3.77 -10.05 6.61
C TRP A 227 2.75 -11.13 6.97
N SER A 228 2.96 -11.90 8.04
CA SER A 228 1.99 -12.88 8.49
C SER A 228 0.68 -12.23 8.93
N LEU A 229 -0.42 -12.98 8.78
CA LEU A 229 -1.74 -12.54 9.26
C LEU A 229 -1.71 -12.29 10.77
N ALA A 230 -1.00 -13.15 11.53
CA ALA A 230 -0.87 -13.03 12.97
C ALA A 230 -0.25 -11.68 13.37
N GLN A 231 0.80 -11.25 12.67
CA GLN A 231 1.41 -9.95 12.89
C GLN A 231 0.46 -8.79 12.55
N GLY A 232 -0.30 -8.90 11.45
CA GLY A 232 -1.36 -7.93 11.11
C GLY A 232 -2.41 -7.82 12.23
N GLN A 233 -2.91 -8.95 12.73
CA GLN A 233 -3.88 -8.99 13.82
C GLN A 233 -3.30 -8.44 15.13
N LYS A 234 -2.03 -8.67 15.41
CA LYS A 234 -1.37 -8.09 16.58
C LYS A 234 -1.34 -6.56 16.51
N LEU A 235 -0.97 -6.01 15.35
CA LEU A 235 -0.85 -4.56 15.14
C LEU A 235 -2.21 -3.84 15.05
N PHE A 236 -3.23 -4.48 14.48
CA PHE A 236 -4.51 -3.83 14.16
C PHE A 236 -5.72 -4.37 14.95
N GLY A 237 -5.68 -5.62 15.40
CA GLY A 237 -6.83 -6.33 15.97
C GLY A 237 -6.82 -6.48 17.49
N SER A 238 -5.68 -6.33 18.18
CA SER A 238 -5.53 -6.81 19.56
C SER A 238 -5.92 -5.84 20.69
N GLN A 239 -6.21 -4.56 20.42
CA GLN A 239 -6.57 -3.62 21.49
C GLN A 239 -8.07 -3.57 21.83
N TRP A 240 -8.93 -4.21 21.04
CA TRP A 240 -10.38 -4.16 21.25
C TRP A 240 -10.91 -5.20 22.25
N VAL A 241 -10.19 -6.29 22.51
CA VAL A 241 -10.70 -7.39 23.36
C VAL A 241 -10.37 -7.17 24.84
N THR A 242 -9.25 -6.53 25.15
CA THR A 242 -8.80 -6.31 26.53
C THR A 242 -9.51 -5.16 27.25
N SER A 243 -10.25 -4.32 26.53
CA SER A 243 -10.99 -3.16 27.06
C SER A 243 -12.44 -3.47 27.48
N PHE A 244 -12.93 -4.68 27.24
CA PHE A 244 -14.27 -5.14 27.69
C PHE A 244 -14.20 -6.16 28.83
N THR A 245 -13.01 -6.47 29.35
CA THR A 245 -12.79 -7.41 30.45
C THR A 245 -12.09 -6.79 31.66
N ALA A 246 -12.11 -5.46 31.78
CA ALA A 246 -11.58 -4.74 32.94
C ALA A 246 -12.67 -3.87 33.59
#